data_AF-A0A3D2JTD3-F1
#
_entry.id   AF-A0A3D2JTD3-F1
#
_cell.length_a   1.000
_cell.length_b   1.000
_cell.length_c   1.000
_cell.angle_alpha   90.00
_cell.angle_beta   90.00
_cell.angle_gamma   90.00
#
_symmetry.space_group_name_H-M   'P 1'
#
loop_
_entity.id
_entity.type
_entity.pdbx_description
1 polymer ?
#
loop_
_entity_poly.entity_id
_entity_poly.type
_entity_poly.pdbx_seq_one_letter_code
_entity_poly.pdbx_strand_id
1 'polypeptide(L)'
;MSNRWMRNSLVYLVIIIAVITIFFMFVDQPLNGDQEVGINEVVELAKKSSGSTKLEIEVSGDSLTITDGANVFKSRKEEGSSIADLLSSAGVPNSNYSVNVKGSTGFGNLLGILIGFLPLILFGGLILFMMRQAQGNSNQQMGFGKSKARMFIGTKATVTFFDVAGVPEAKEELEEVVEFLKYPERFQALGAKIPAGVLLVGPPGTGKTLLARAVAGEAGVPFFSISGSEFVEMFVGVGASRVRDLFEQARRHSPCIIFVDEIDAVGRHRGAGLGGGHDEREQTLNQ
;
A
#
# COMPACT_ATOMS: atom_id res chain seq x y z
N MET A 1 -1.87 -28.50 -1.74
CA MET A 1 -0.81 -27.58 -1.25
C MET A 1 0.17 -27.38 -2.39
N SER A 2 0.53 -26.22 -2.93
CA SER A 2 0.14 -24.82 -2.78
C SER A 2 0.77 -24.12 -4.00
N ASN A 3 0.00 -23.87 -5.07
CA ASN A 3 0.54 -23.22 -6.28
C ASN A 3 1.08 -21.79 -6.01
N ARG A 4 0.75 -21.22 -4.82
CA ARG A 4 1.33 -19.97 -4.30
C ARG A 4 2.76 -20.15 -3.78
N TRP A 5 3.11 -21.30 -3.23
CA TRP A 5 4.45 -21.56 -2.71
C TRP A 5 5.47 -21.72 -3.83
N MET A 6 5.09 -22.40 -4.93
CA MET A 6 5.93 -22.50 -6.13
C MET A 6 6.12 -21.14 -6.82
N ARG A 7 5.08 -20.30 -6.85
CA ARG A 7 5.18 -18.91 -7.38
C ARG A 7 6.07 -18.01 -6.52
N ASN A 8 5.96 -18.08 -5.20
CA ASN A 8 6.79 -17.29 -4.30
C ASN A 8 8.24 -17.81 -4.27
N SER A 9 8.43 -19.13 -4.33
CA SER A 9 9.76 -19.77 -4.35
C SER A 9 10.56 -19.37 -5.60
N LEU A 10 9.93 -19.26 -6.77
CA LEU A 10 10.56 -18.76 -7.98
C LEU A 10 11.05 -17.32 -7.84
N VAL A 11 10.29 -16.45 -7.16
CA VAL A 11 10.68 -15.06 -6.94
C VAL A 11 11.91 -14.96 -6.03
N TYR A 12 11.94 -15.74 -4.94
CA TYR A 12 13.11 -15.76 -4.06
C TYR A 12 14.36 -16.31 -4.75
N LEU A 13 14.21 -17.30 -5.63
CA LEU A 13 15.32 -17.86 -6.41
C LEU A 13 15.92 -16.80 -7.36
N VAL A 14 15.07 -16.02 -8.05
CA VAL A 14 15.53 -14.93 -8.93
C VAL A 14 16.26 -13.84 -8.14
N ILE A 15 15.76 -13.47 -6.95
CA ILE A 15 16.41 -12.48 -6.08
C ILE A 15 17.78 -13.00 -5.62
N ILE A 16 17.90 -14.27 -5.24
CA ILE A 16 19.16 -14.87 -4.81
C ILE A 16 20.18 -14.86 -5.95
N ILE A 17 19.78 -15.24 -7.17
CA ILE A 17 20.65 -15.17 -8.34
C ILE A 17 21.11 -13.74 -8.60
N ALA A 18 20.20 -12.76 -8.52
CA ALA A 18 20.53 -11.36 -8.71
C ALA A 18 21.55 -10.83 -7.69
N VAL A 19 21.37 -11.17 -6.41
CA VAL A 19 22.30 -10.80 -5.34
C VAL A 19 23.66 -11.45 -5.56
N ILE A 20 23.70 -12.73 -5.96
CA ILE A 20 24.94 -13.44 -6.28
C ILE A 20 25.64 -12.78 -7.47
N THR A 21 24.92 -12.43 -8.54
CA THR A 21 25.52 -11.75 -9.69
C THR A 21 26.06 -10.36 -9.35
N ILE A 22 25.34 -9.58 -8.53
CA ILE A 22 25.80 -8.26 -8.07
C ILE A 22 27.02 -8.40 -7.18
N PHE A 23 27.03 -9.40 -6.29
CA PHE A 23 28.16 -9.70 -5.43
C PHE A 23 29.40 -10.04 -6.24
N PHE A 24 29.31 -10.94 -7.22
CA PHE A 24 30.44 -11.26 -8.10
C PHE A 24 30.89 -10.05 -8.93
N MET A 25 29.97 -9.20 -9.39
CA MET A 25 30.30 -7.97 -10.10
C MET A 25 31.08 -6.96 -9.22
N PHE A 26 30.87 -6.98 -7.90
CA PHE A 26 31.62 -6.15 -6.96
C PHE A 26 32.94 -6.81 -6.48
N VAL A 27 33.01 -8.14 -6.45
CA VAL A 27 34.19 -8.88 -5.99
C VAL A 27 35.29 -8.96 -7.05
N ASP A 28 34.94 -8.92 -8.35
CA ASP A 28 35.92 -8.93 -9.44
C ASP A 28 36.57 -7.56 -9.71
N GLN A 29 36.32 -6.53 -8.89
CA GLN A 29 37.16 -5.33 -8.94
C GLN A 29 38.52 -5.64 -8.29
N PRO A 30 39.65 -5.57 -9.04
CA PRO A 30 40.95 -5.73 -8.42
C PRO A 30 41.12 -4.67 -7.32
N LEU A 31 41.29 -5.15 -6.08
CA LEU A 31 41.39 -4.34 -4.85
C LEU A 31 42.64 -3.44 -4.81
N ASN A 32 43.52 -3.53 -5.80
CA ASN A 32 44.67 -2.66 -5.94
C ASN A 32 44.34 -1.65 -7.03
N GLY A 33 44.32 -0.36 -6.66
CA GLY A 33 44.15 0.72 -7.63
C GLY A 33 45.14 0.56 -8.76
N ASP A 34 44.64 0.24 -9.95
CA ASP A 34 45.46 0.12 -11.14
C ASP A 34 46.18 1.45 -11.36
N GLN A 35 47.50 1.46 -11.16
CA GLN A 35 48.29 2.62 -11.54
C GLN A 35 48.34 2.64 -13.07
N GLU A 36 47.77 3.70 -13.66
CA GLU A 36 47.89 3.95 -15.09
C GLU A 36 49.30 4.46 -15.39
N VAL A 37 50.04 3.67 -16.16
CA VAL A 37 51.44 3.91 -16.49
C VAL A 37 51.55 4.22 -17.99
N GLY A 38 52.25 5.29 -18.34
CA GLY A 38 52.43 5.69 -19.74
C GLY A 38 53.27 4.67 -20.52
N ILE A 39 53.03 4.51 -21.82
CA ILE A 39 53.70 3.48 -22.63
C ILE A 39 55.24 3.57 -22.61
N ASN A 40 55.80 4.77 -22.44
CA ASN A 40 57.23 4.98 -22.29
C ASN A 40 57.77 4.39 -20.98
N GLU A 41 57.00 4.48 -19.90
CA GLU A 41 57.37 3.93 -18.60
C GLU A 41 57.26 2.41 -18.60
N VAL A 42 56.34 1.84 -19.40
CA VAL A 42 56.30 0.39 -19.68
C VAL A 42 57.58 -0.09 -20.36
N VAL A 43 58.10 0.67 -21.33
CA VAL A 43 59.38 0.37 -22.00
C VAL A 43 60.56 0.47 -21.02
N GLU A 44 60.55 1.44 -20.10
CA GLU A 44 61.59 1.55 -19.07
C GLU A 44 61.57 0.40 -18.07
N LEU A 45 60.38 -0.02 -17.63
CA LEU A 45 60.20 -1.19 -16.77
C LEU A 45 60.71 -2.46 -17.47
N ALA A 46 60.42 -2.61 -18.76
CA ALA A 46 60.91 -3.71 -19.58
C ALA A 46 62.44 -3.74 -19.75
N LYS A 47 63.10 -2.57 -19.77
CA LYS A 47 64.57 -2.46 -19.80
C LYS A 47 65.21 -2.82 -18.46
N LYS A 48 64.63 -2.32 -17.36
CA LYS A 48 65.14 -2.56 -15.98
C LYS A 48 65.00 -4.01 -15.53
N SER A 49 64.04 -4.77 -16.04
CA SER A 49 63.82 -6.17 -15.63
C SER A 49 64.82 -7.20 -16.20
N SER A 50 66.00 -6.77 -16.66
CA SER A 50 67.04 -7.64 -17.24
C SER A 50 67.73 -8.60 -16.25
N GLY A 51 67.11 -8.90 -15.10
CA GLY A 51 67.73 -9.64 -14.00
C GLY A 51 67.03 -10.93 -13.60
N SER A 52 65.74 -10.91 -13.26
CA SER A 52 65.12 -12.08 -12.59
C SER A 52 63.59 -12.20 -12.69
N THR A 53 62.87 -11.24 -13.28
CA THR A 53 61.40 -11.26 -13.31
C THR A 53 60.93 -11.04 -14.75
N LYS A 54 60.38 -12.08 -15.39
CA LYS A 54 59.78 -11.91 -16.72
C LYS A 54 58.56 -11.02 -16.58
N LEU A 55 58.49 -9.94 -17.35
CA LEU A 55 57.31 -9.10 -17.43
C LEU A 55 56.25 -9.81 -18.27
N GLU A 56 55.12 -10.12 -17.66
CA GLU A 56 53.97 -10.66 -18.38
C GLU A 56 53.12 -9.49 -18.88
N ILE A 57 53.00 -9.38 -20.20
CA ILE A 57 52.21 -8.33 -20.85
C ILE A 57 51.00 -9.00 -21.50
N GLU A 58 49.84 -8.79 -20.91
CA GLU A 58 48.57 -9.26 -21.44
C GLU A 58 47.93 -8.16 -22.28
N VAL A 59 47.66 -8.48 -23.56
CA VAL A 59 47.06 -7.54 -24.51
C VAL A 59 45.58 -7.86 -24.67
N SER A 60 44.73 -6.91 -24.32
CA SER A 60 43.27 -6.97 -24.50
C SER A 60 42.81 -5.76 -25.33
N GLY A 61 42.72 -5.95 -26.65
CA GLY A 61 42.46 -4.86 -27.60
C GLY A 61 43.58 -3.81 -27.56
N ASP A 62 43.24 -2.56 -27.23
CA ASP A 62 44.18 -1.44 -27.06
C ASP A 62 44.67 -1.26 -25.62
N SER A 63 44.11 -2.02 -24.68
CA SER A 63 44.53 -2.01 -23.28
C SER A 63 45.57 -3.10 -23.01
N LEU A 64 46.53 -2.75 -22.17
CA LEU A 64 47.66 -3.57 -21.80
C LEU A 64 47.66 -3.72 -20.29
N THR A 65 47.68 -4.96 -19.81
CA THR A 65 47.88 -5.27 -18.40
C THR A 65 49.28 -5.82 -18.27
N ILE A 66 50.13 -5.12 -17.52
CA ILE A 66 51.53 -5.50 -17.30
C ILE A 66 51.65 -6.01 -15.88
N THR A 67 52.15 -7.22 -15.71
CA THR A 67 52.38 -7.82 -14.41
C THR A 67 53.88 -7.99 -14.19
N ASP A 68 54.41 -7.26 -13.21
CA ASP A 68 55.78 -7.38 -12.72
C ASP A 68 55.77 -8.12 -11.39
N GLY A 69 55.51 -9.43 -11.45
CA GLY A 69 55.47 -10.36 -10.30
C GLY A 69 54.38 -10.06 -9.26
N ALA A 70 54.53 -8.96 -8.51
CA ALA A 70 53.61 -8.52 -7.46
C ALA A 70 52.75 -7.31 -7.84
N ASN A 71 53.19 -6.51 -8.83
CA ASN A 71 52.49 -5.28 -9.23
C ASN A 71 51.80 -5.45 -10.58
N VAL A 72 50.56 -4.96 -10.67
CA VAL A 72 49.77 -4.91 -11.90
C VAL A 72 49.63 -3.46 -12.34
N PHE A 73 50.10 -3.16 -13.54
CA PHE A 73 50.01 -1.84 -14.16
C PHE A 73 49.11 -1.91 -15.38
N LYS A 74 48.33 -0.84 -15.62
CA LYS A 74 47.53 -0.71 -16.84
C LYS A 74 48.14 0.35 -17.74
N SER A 75 48.26 0.03 -19.01
CA SER A 75 48.70 0.96 -20.05
C SER A 75 47.82 0.82 -21.29
N ARG A 76 47.94 1.78 -22.21
CA ARG A 76 47.19 1.78 -23.48
C ARG A 76 48.17 1.96 -24.63
N LYS A 77 47.97 1.20 -25.71
CA LYS A 77 48.72 1.36 -26.96
C LYS A 77 47.91 2.16 -27.99
N GLU A 78 48.60 2.69 -29.00
CA GLU A 78 47.95 3.30 -30.15
C GLU A 78 47.30 2.22 -31.03
N GLU A 79 46.13 2.56 -31.59
CA GLU A 79 45.33 1.69 -32.44
C GLU A 79 46.15 1.21 -33.65
N GLY A 80 46.26 -0.11 -33.85
CA GLY A 80 47.05 -0.70 -34.94
C GLY A 80 48.55 -0.91 -34.66
N SER A 81 49.08 -0.46 -33.51
CA SER A 81 50.47 -0.73 -33.11
C SER A 81 50.60 -2.08 -32.38
N SER A 82 51.68 -2.81 -32.62
CA SER A 82 52.02 -4.03 -31.87
C SER A 82 53.00 -3.67 -30.76
N ILE A 83 52.65 -3.98 -29.51
CA ILE A 83 53.56 -3.69 -28.39
C ILE A 83 54.85 -4.52 -28.45
N ALA A 84 54.80 -5.70 -29.07
CA ALA A 84 56.00 -6.49 -29.33
C ALA A 84 56.96 -5.78 -30.30
N ASP A 85 56.43 -5.06 -31.30
CA ASP A 85 57.23 -4.30 -32.25
C ASP A 85 57.80 -3.03 -31.59
N LEU A 86 57.03 -2.38 -30.71
CA LEU A 86 57.50 -1.22 -29.94
C LEU A 86 58.63 -1.61 -28.96
N LEU A 87 58.50 -2.74 -28.26
CA LEU A 87 59.54 -3.21 -27.31
C LEU A 87 60.81 -3.69 -28.02
N SER A 88 60.67 -4.36 -29.17
CA SER A 88 61.81 -4.78 -29.98
C SER A 88 62.54 -3.57 -30.61
N SER A 89 61.81 -2.59 -31.14
CA SER A 89 62.40 -1.35 -31.68
C SER A 89 63.10 -0.50 -30.61
N ALA A 90 62.64 -0.57 -29.36
CA ALA A 90 63.26 0.11 -28.21
C ALA A 90 64.51 -0.61 -27.65
N GLY A 91 64.91 -1.75 -28.20
CA GLY A 91 66.12 -2.50 -27.81
C GLY A 91 65.94 -3.40 -26.59
N VAL A 92 64.72 -3.82 -26.25
CA VAL A 92 64.46 -4.77 -25.15
C VAL A 92 64.70 -6.20 -25.65
N PRO A 93 65.55 -7.00 -25.00
CA PRO A 93 65.77 -8.38 -25.42
C PRO A 93 64.50 -9.22 -25.20
N ASN A 94 64.13 -10.03 -26.20
CA ASN A 94 62.93 -10.89 -26.21
C ASN A 94 62.88 -11.92 -25.06
N SER A 95 63.95 -12.07 -24.29
CA SER A 95 64.01 -12.89 -23.07
C SER A 95 63.28 -12.28 -21.87
N ASN A 96 63.03 -10.96 -21.88
CA ASN A 96 62.58 -10.21 -20.71
C ASN A 96 61.05 -10.04 -20.62
N TYR A 97 60.32 -10.37 -21.68
CA TYR A 97 58.87 -10.18 -21.71
C TYR A 97 58.15 -11.35 -22.41
N SER A 98 56.96 -11.68 -21.93
CA SER A 98 56.02 -12.58 -22.59
C SER A 98 54.76 -11.81 -22.96
N VAL A 99 54.43 -11.77 -24.26
CA VAL A 99 53.19 -11.14 -24.74
C VAL A 99 52.13 -12.21 -24.92
N ASN A 100 51.05 -12.13 -24.15
CA ASN A 100 49.88 -12.98 -24.33
C ASN A 100 48.71 -12.13 -24.85
N VAL A 101 48.30 -12.37 -26.09
CA VAL A 101 47.18 -11.64 -26.70
C VAL A 101 45.90 -12.40 -26.37
N LYS A 102 45.11 -11.90 -25.43
CA LYS A 102 43.76 -12.43 -25.22
C LYS A 102 42.86 -11.89 -26.32
N GLY A 103 42.53 -12.74 -27.28
CA GLY A 103 41.49 -12.45 -28.26
C GLY A 103 40.20 -12.12 -27.51
N SER A 104 39.59 -10.98 -27.81
CA SER A 104 38.30 -10.61 -27.25
C SER A 104 37.27 -11.65 -27.69
N THR A 105 37.01 -12.65 -26.85
CA THR A 105 36.03 -13.70 -27.13
C THR A 105 34.67 -13.01 -27.25
N GLY A 106 34.18 -12.79 -28.48
CA GLY A 106 32.98 -11.97 -28.73
C GLY A 106 31.73 -12.46 -28.00
N PHE A 107 31.71 -13.72 -27.59
CA PHE A 107 30.67 -14.31 -26.75
C PHE A 107 30.69 -13.78 -25.30
N GLY A 108 31.87 -13.47 -24.75
CA GLY A 108 32.04 -12.86 -23.43
C GLY A 108 31.53 -11.42 -23.39
N ASN A 109 31.70 -10.66 -24.48
CA ASN A 109 31.16 -9.30 -24.59
C ASN A 109 29.64 -9.31 -24.70
N LEU A 110 29.04 -10.26 -25.44
CA LEU A 110 27.58 -10.39 -25.53
C LEU A 110 26.97 -10.82 -24.18
N LEU A 111 27.60 -11.78 -23.49
CA LEU A 111 27.19 -12.18 -22.14
C LEU A 111 27.36 -11.04 -21.13
N GLY A 112 28.43 -10.25 -21.23
CA GLY A 112 28.65 -9.07 -20.39
C GLY A 112 27.58 -8.00 -20.59
N ILE A 113 27.16 -7.75 -21.83
CA ILE A 113 26.05 -6.85 -22.15
C ILE A 113 24.75 -7.40 -21.56
N LEU A 114 24.46 -8.70 -21.71
CA LEU A 114 23.25 -9.33 -21.17
C LEU A 114 23.20 -9.26 -19.63
N ILE A 115 24.34 -9.50 -18.96
CA ILE A 115 24.49 -9.40 -17.51
C ILE A 115 24.33 -7.94 -17.04
N GLY A 116 24.86 -6.97 -17.80
CA GLY A 116 24.68 -5.54 -17.51
C GLY A 116 23.23 -5.06 -17.60
N PHE A 117 22.42 -5.67 -18.48
CA PHE A 117 20.98 -5.40 -18.57
C PHE A 117 20.12 -6.21 -17.59
N LEU A 118 20.68 -7.22 -16.92
CA LEU A 118 19.97 -8.08 -15.97
C LEU A 118 19.28 -7.28 -14.84
N PRO A 119 19.91 -6.27 -14.21
CA PRO A 119 19.25 -5.46 -13.18
C PRO A 119 18.04 -4.68 -13.72
N LEU A 120 18.15 -4.14 -14.94
CA LEU A 120 17.08 -3.38 -15.59
C LEU A 120 15.88 -4.28 -15.94
N ILE A 121 16.16 -5.47 -16.48
CA ILE A 121 15.14 -6.46 -16.83
C ILE A 121 14.43 -6.98 -15.57
N LEU A 122 15.17 -7.24 -14.50
CA LEU A 122 14.62 -7.72 -13.23
C LEU A 122 13.75 -6.63 -12.58
N PHE A 123 14.20 -5.37 -12.59
CA PHE A 123 13.43 -4.24 -12.08
C PHE A 123 12.14 -4.00 -12.88
N GLY A 124 12.22 -4.03 -14.22
CA GLY A 124 11.04 -3.93 -15.08
C GLY A 124 10.06 -5.09 -14.88
N GLY A 125 10.56 -6.31 -14.74
CA GLY A 125 9.76 -7.50 -14.43
C GLY A 125 9.08 -7.43 -13.06
N LEU A 126 9.77 -6.90 -12.05
CA LEU A 126 9.23 -6.69 -10.71
C LEU A 126 8.12 -5.63 -10.69
N ILE A 127 8.29 -4.53 -11.42
CA ILE A 127 7.24 -3.51 -11.59
C ILE A 127 6.01 -4.11 -12.28
N LEU A 128 6.18 -4.85 -13.38
CA LEU A 128 5.07 -5.50 -14.07
C LEU A 128 4.36 -6.53 -13.18
N PHE A 129 5.11 -7.25 -12.34
CA PHE A 129 4.54 -8.19 -11.37
C PHE A 129 3.75 -7.47 -10.26
N MET A 130 4.27 -6.35 -9.72
CA MET A 130 3.57 -5.53 -8.74
C MET A 130 2.29 -4.91 -9.32
N MET A 131 2.33 -4.42 -10.56
CA MET A 131 1.15 -3.89 -11.25
C MET A 131 0.06 -4.96 -11.43
N ARG A 132 0.45 -6.20 -11.79
CA ARG A 132 -0.48 -7.33 -11.90
C ARG A 132 -1.03 -7.78 -10.54
N GLN A 133 -0.28 -7.63 -9.45
CA GLN A 133 -0.75 -7.94 -8.10
C GLN A 133 -1.66 -6.84 -7.54
N ALA A 134 -1.38 -5.57 -7.84
CA ALA A 134 -2.20 -4.43 -7.42
C ALA A 134 -3.61 -4.46 -8.03
N GLN A 135 -3.74 -4.88 -9.30
CA GLN A 135 -5.06 -5.01 -9.95
C GLN A 135 -5.90 -6.17 -9.39
N GLY A 136 -5.27 -7.20 -8.81
CA GLY A 136 -5.98 -8.34 -8.20
C GLY A 136 -6.63 -8.04 -6.83
N ASN A 137 -6.27 -6.93 -6.17
CA ASN A 137 -6.76 -6.54 -4.85
C ASN A 137 -7.45 -5.15 -4.85
N SER A 138 -7.58 -4.53 -6.02
CA SER A 138 -8.16 -3.18 -6.19
C SER A 138 -9.68 -3.13 -5.95
N ASN A 139 -10.36 -4.28 -5.96
CA ASN A 139 -11.81 -4.32 -5.72
C ASN A 139 -12.22 -4.08 -4.26
N GLN A 140 -11.27 -3.89 -3.34
CA GLN A 140 -11.54 -3.67 -1.92
C GLN A 140 -11.29 -2.23 -1.45
N GLN A 141 -10.73 -1.36 -2.31
CA GLN A 141 -10.44 0.05 -1.96
C GLN A 141 -11.33 1.07 -2.69
N MET A 142 -12.06 0.68 -3.74
CA MET A 142 -13.07 1.54 -4.39
C MET A 142 -14.40 1.62 -3.60
N GLY A 143 -14.47 0.99 -2.43
CA GLY A 143 -15.64 0.98 -1.54
C GLY A 143 -15.68 2.12 -0.52
N PHE A 144 -14.74 3.07 -0.56
CA PHE A 144 -14.65 4.16 0.44
C PHE A 144 -15.90 5.08 0.49
N GLY A 145 -16.76 5.04 -0.54
CA GLY A 145 -18.03 5.77 -0.59
C GLY A 145 -19.28 4.91 -0.39
N LYS A 146 -19.15 3.58 -0.34
CA LYS A 146 -20.23 2.68 0.07
C LYS A 146 -19.80 2.11 1.40
N SER A 147 -20.15 2.81 2.47
CA SER A 147 -20.23 2.21 3.80
C SER A 147 -20.73 0.79 3.60
N LYS A 148 -19.99 -0.22 4.05
CA LYS A 148 -20.58 -1.52 4.36
C LYS A 148 -21.55 -1.22 5.50
N ALA A 149 -22.68 -0.59 5.16
CA ALA A 149 -23.73 -0.28 6.08
C ALA A 149 -23.99 -1.63 6.74
N ARG A 150 -23.72 -1.69 8.04
CA ARG A 150 -24.23 -2.79 8.85
C ARG A 150 -25.68 -2.88 8.42
N MET A 151 -26.06 -3.99 7.78
CA MET A 151 -27.45 -4.22 7.40
C MET A 151 -28.21 -4.03 8.71
N PHE A 152 -28.96 -2.94 8.82
CA PHE A 152 -29.76 -2.70 10.00
C PHE A 152 -30.94 -3.64 9.84
N ILE A 153 -30.72 -4.90 10.19
CA ILE A 153 -31.78 -5.87 10.27
C ILE A 153 -32.59 -5.40 11.46
N GLY A 154 -33.74 -4.76 11.21
CA GLY A 154 -34.68 -4.38 12.24
C GLY A 154 -34.98 -5.62 13.08
N THR A 155 -34.45 -5.67 14.30
CA THR A 155 -34.73 -6.76 15.21
C THR A 155 -36.16 -6.57 15.70
N LYS A 156 -36.92 -7.66 15.76
CA LYS A 156 -38.21 -7.63 16.47
C LYS A 156 -37.90 -7.33 17.93
N ALA A 157 -38.36 -6.18 18.41
CA ALA A 157 -38.24 -5.84 19.81
C ALA A 157 -39.11 -6.81 20.63
N THR A 158 -38.50 -7.52 21.56
CA THR A 158 -39.19 -8.45 22.47
C THR A 158 -39.61 -7.79 23.78
N VAL A 159 -39.16 -6.56 24.01
CA VAL A 159 -39.42 -5.78 25.22
C VAL A 159 -40.75 -5.05 25.06
N THR A 160 -41.55 -5.02 26.13
CA THR A 160 -42.89 -4.41 26.18
C THR A 160 -42.99 -3.36 27.29
N PHE A 161 -44.11 -2.64 27.41
CA PHE A 161 -44.29 -1.67 28.50
C PHE A 161 -44.34 -2.32 29.89
N PHE A 162 -44.61 -3.62 29.95
CA PHE A 162 -44.52 -4.40 31.18
C PHE A 162 -43.08 -4.49 31.72
N ASP A 163 -42.09 -4.52 30.83
CA ASP A 163 -40.67 -4.65 31.19
C ASP A 163 -40.04 -3.33 31.64
N VAL A 164 -40.73 -2.21 31.46
CA VAL A 164 -40.28 -0.88 31.91
C VAL A 164 -40.95 -0.55 33.23
N ALA A 165 -40.18 -0.35 34.30
CA ALA A 165 -40.74 0.06 35.58
C ALA A 165 -40.86 1.59 35.69
N GLY A 166 -41.93 2.08 36.30
CA GLY A 166 -42.15 3.52 36.54
C GLY A 166 -42.61 4.31 35.31
N VAL A 167 -42.44 5.63 35.36
CA VAL A 167 -42.78 6.62 34.31
C VAL A 167 -44.20 6.46 33.69
N PRO A 168 -45.27 6.40 34.51
CA PRO A 168 -46.63 6.18 34.01
C PRO A 168 -47.07 7.27 33.02
N GLU A 169 -46.68 8.53 33.26
CA GLU A 169 -47.04 9.66 32.39
C GLU A 169 -46.42 9.50 30.99
N ALA A 170 -45.14 9.13 30.92
CA ALA A 170 -44.46 8.92 29.64
C ALA A 170 -44.99 7.68 28.90
N LYS A 171 -45.43 6.65 29.62
CA LYS A 171 -46.07 5.47 28.99
C LYS A 171 -47.43 5.82 28.38
N GLU A 172 -48.23 6.61 29.08
CA GLU A 172 -49.54 7.07 28.60
C GLU A 172 -49.39 7.91 27.32
N GLU A 173 -48.46 8.86 27.29
CA GLU A 173 -48.18 9.64 26.07
C GLU A 173 -47.68 8.77 24.91
N LEU A 174 -46.85 7.76 25.19
CA LEU A 174 -46.32 6.85 24.18
C LEU A 174 -47.33 5.80 23.72
N GLU A 175 -48.40 5.56 24.47
CA GLU A 175 -49.48 4.65 24.08
C GLU A 175 -50.21 5.17 22.83
N GLU A 176 -50.36 6.48 22.69
CA GLU A 176 -50.88 7.10 21.46
C GLU A 176 -49.99 6.79 20.25
N VAL A 177 -48.67 6.82 20.43
CA VAL A 177 -47.70 6.46 19.37
C VAL A 177 -47.79 4.97 19.02
N VAL A 178 -48.01 4.10 20.00
CA VAL A 178 -48.24 2.66 19.76
C VAL A 178 -49.53 2.44 18.98
N GLU A 179 -50.64 3.09 19.36
CA GLU A 179 -51.92 2.96 18.66
C GLU A 179 -51.79 3.46 17.22
N PHE A 180 -51.05 4.55 17.01
CA PHE A 180 -50.73 5.08 15.69
C PHE A 180 -50.01 4.04 14.80
N LEU A 181 -49.00 3.37 15.34
CA LEU A 181 -48.23 2.37 14.60
C LEU A 181 -49.03 1.08 14.33
N LYS A 182 -49.96 0.71 15.22
CA LYS A 182 -50.85 -0.46 15.04
C LYS A 182 -51.97 -0.20 14.05
N TYR A 183 -52.55 1.00 14.06
CA TYR A 183 -53.76 1.33 13.29
C TYR A 183 -53.62 2.63 12.48
N PRO A 184 -52.63 2.75 11.60
CA PRO A 184 -52.35 4.01 10.89
C PRO A 184 -53.53 4.49 10.03
N GLU A 185 -54.34 3.57 9.49
CA GLU A 185 -55.52 3.89 8.66
C GLU A 185 -56.59 4.67 9.43
N ARG A 186 -56.79 4.39 10.73
CA ARG A 186 -57.79 5.08 11.57
C ARG A 186 -57.43 6.56 11.72
N PHE A 187 -56.15 6.87 11.92
CA PHE A 187 -55.65 8.24 12.08
C PHE A 187 -55.66 9.00 10.74
N GLN A 188 -55.33 8.34 9.63
CA GLN A 188 -55.42 8.94 8.30
C GLN A 188 -56.86 9.29 7.91
N ALA A 189 -57.83 8.43 8.24
CA ALA A 189 -59.25 8.67 7.98
C ALA A 189 -59.80 9.89 8.74
N LEU A 190 -59.26 10.18 9.93
CA LEU A 190 -59.59 11.36 10.74
C LEU A 190 -58.84 12.62 10.28
N GLY A 191 -57.94 12.53 9.30
CA GLY A 191 -57.08 13.63 8.86
C GLY A 191 -56.01 14.02 9.88
N ALA A 192 -55.75 13.17 10.87
CA ALA A 192 -54.72 13.43 11.87
C ALA A 192 -53.32 13.32 11.25
N LYS A 193 -52.47 14.32 11.51
CA LYS A 193 -51.09 14.32 11.06
C LYS A 193 -50.25 13.48 12.02
N ILE A 194 -49.51 12.53 11.46
CA ILE A 194 -48.58 11.68 12.20
C ILE A 194 -47.51 12.56 12.87
N PRO A 195 -47.26 12.44 14.19
CA PRO A 195 -46.13 13.13 14.81
C PRO A 195 -44.83 12.68 14.13
N ALA A 196 -44.04 13.65 13.66
CA ALA A 196 -42.85 13.38 12.86
C ALA A 196 -41.67 12.80 13.68
N GLY A 197 -41.75 12.84 15.02
CA GLY A 197 -40.76 12.29 15.92
C GLY A 197 -41.09 12.60 17.38
N VAL A 198 -40.50 11.84 18.30
CA VAL A 198 -40.60 12.04 19.75
C VAL A 198 -39.18 12.17 20.32
N LEU A 199 -38.97 13.18 21.18
CA LEU A 199 -37.69 13.39 21.87
C LEU A 199 -37.84 13.04 23.34
N LEU A 200 -37.20 11.95 23.77
CA LEU A 200 -37.16 11.55 25.17
C LEU A 200 -36.03 12.29 25.90
N VAL A 201 -36.39 13.16 26.87
CA VAL A 201 -35.43 13.96 27.63
C VAL A 201 -35.37 13.47 29.08
N GLY A 202 -34.15 13.33 29.60
CA GLY A 202 -33.94 13.02 31.01
C GLY A 202 -32.49 12.64 31.32
N PRO A 203 -32.11 12.55 32.61
CA PRO A 203 -30.78 12.13 33.03
C PRO A 203 -30.33 10.79 32.41
N PRO A 204 -29.02 10.51 32.31
CA PRO A 204 -28.54 9.19 31.89
C PRO A 204 -29.05 8.11 32.87
N GLY A 205 -29.37 6.92 32.35
CA GLY A 205 -29.84 5.79 33.16
C GLY A 205 -31.34 5.75 33.48
N THR A 206 -32.15 6.70 33.01
CA THR A 206 -33.62 6.69 33.22
C THR A 206 -34.40 5.75 32.28
N GLY A 207 -33.72 4.88 31.54
CA GLY A 207 -34.38 3.88 30.68
C GLY A 207 -34.94 4.41 29.35
N LYS A 208 -34.51 5.57 28.85
CA LYS A 208 -34.97 6.13 27.55
C LYS A 208 -34.89 5.12 26.39
N THR A 209 -33.73 4.47 26.24
CA THR A 209 -33.49 3.44 25.21
C THR A 209 -34.36 2.20 25.43
N LEU A 210 -34.63 1.84 26.70
CA LEU A 210 -35.51 0.72 27.04
C LEU A 210 -36.97 1.03 26.71
N LEU A 211 -37.42 2.25 27.03
CA LEU A 211 -38.76 2.74 26.73
C LEU A 211 -39.01 2.80 25.21
N ALA A 212 -38.05 3.30 24.43
CA ALA A 212 -38.15 3.30 22.96
C ALA A 212 -38.26 1.88 22.37
N ARG A 213 -37.53 0.90 22.92
CA ARG A 213 -37.65 -0.51 22.53
C ARG A 213 -39.01 -1.09 22.91
N ALA A 214 -39.53 -0.71 24.08
CA ALA A 214 -40.84 -1.15 24.54
C ALA A 214 -41.97 -0.65 23.62
N VAL A 215 -41.92 0.61 23.15
CA VAL A 215 -42.88 1.13 22.16
C VAL A 215 -42.88 0.28 20.89
N ALA A 216 -41.70 -0.09 20.38
CA ALA A 216 -41.60 -0.92 19.19
C ALA A 216 -42.14 -2.34 19.40
N GLY A 217 -41.86 -2.94 20.57
CA GLY A 217 -42.35 -4.27 20.91
C GLY A 217 -43.85 -4.30 21.15
N GLU A 218 -44.40 -3.28 21.80
CA GLU A 218 -45.85 -3.10 21.97
C GLU A 218 -46.55 -2.97 20.63
N ALA A 219 -46.01 -2.16 19.71
CA ALA A 219 -46.52 -1.99 18.35
C ALA A 219 -46.26 -3.20 17.43
N GLY A 220 -45.34 -4.10 17.79
CA GLY A 220 -44.95 -5.25 16.98
C GLY A 220 -44.20 -4.88 15.69
N VAL A 221 -43.58 -3.71 15.64
CA VAL A 221 -42.90 -3.17 14.45
C VAL A 221 -41.37 -3.33 14.53
N PRO A 222 -40.64 -3.33 13.40
CA PRO A 222 -39.19 -3.36 13.40
C PRO A 222 -38.58 -2.16 14.13
N PHE A 223 -37.52 -2.41 14.90
CA PHE A 223 -36.78 -1.37 15.63
C PHE A 223 -35.38 -1.20 15.04
N PHE A 224 -35.11 0.00 14.53
CA PHE A 224 -33.80 0.41 14.02
C PHE A 224 -33.12 1.28 15.09
N SER A 225 -31.93 0.92 15.54
CA SER A 225 -31.20 1.66 16.57
C SER A 225 -29.85 2.12 16.03
N ILE A 226 -29.55 3.40 16.22
CA ILE A 226 -28.26 4.00 15.89
C ILE A 226 -27.85 4.98 17.01
N SER A 227 -26.56 5.09 17.32
CA SER A 227 -26.07 6.18 18.19
C SER A 227 -25.75 7.39 17.32
N GLY A 228 -26.11 8.58 17.80
CA GLY A 228 -25.83 9.87 17.19
C GLY A 228 -24.33 10.08 16.98
N SER A 229 -23.49 9.51 17.84
CA SER A 229 -22.04 9.54 17.68
C SER A 229 -21.55 8.81 16.41
N GLU A 230 -22.29 7.83 15.88
CA GLU A 230 -21.94 7.11 14.64
C GLU A 230 -22.08 7.97 13.38
N PHE A 231 -22.74 9.13 13.49
CA PHE A 231 -22.91 10.09 12.41
C PHE A 231 -21.81 11.14 12.37
N VAL A 232 -20.91 11.18 13.35
CA VAL A 232 -19.79 12.12 13.43
C VAL A 232 -18.51 11.36 13.09
N GLU A 233 -18.04 11.48 11.85
CA GLU A 233 -16.80 10.83 11.40
C GLU A 233 -15.75 11.83 10.92
N MET A 234 -14.49 11.38 10.84
CA MET A 234 -13.38 12.21 10.34
C MET A 234 -13.47 12.48 8.83
N PHE A 235 -14.28 11.69 8.11
CA PHE A 235 -14.39 11.76 6.65
C PHE A 235 -15.69 12.46 6.25
N VAL A 236 -15.55 13.56 5.51
CA VAL A 236 -16.67 14.36 4.99
C VAL A 236 -17.64 13.50 4.18
N GLY A 237 -18.94 13.65 4.44
CA GLY A 237 -20.02 13.02 3.67
C GLY A 237 -20.35 11.57 4.04
N VAL A 238 -19.55 10.92 4.91
CA VAL A 238 -19.83 9.53 5.35
C VAL A 238 -21.05 9.50 6.28
N GLY A 239 -21.16 10.45 7.22
CA GLY A 239 -22.33 10.59 8.10
C GLY A 239 -23.63 10.79 7.30
N ALA A 240 -23.65 11.75 6.39
CA ALA A 240 -24.79 12.03 5.52
C ALA A 240 -25.24 10.81 4.67
N SER A 241 -24.29 10.01 4.15
CA SER A 241 -24.65 8.78 3.44
C SER A 241 -25.35 7.76 4.36
N ARG A 242 -24.88 7.62 5.61
CA ARG A 242 -25.50 6.70 6.58
C ARG A 242 -26.92 7.12 6.94
N VAL A 243 -27.18 8.42 7.10
CA VAL A 243 -28.54 8.94 7.33
C VAL A 243 -29.44 8.51 6.17
N ARG A 244 -29.03 8.75 4.92
CA ARG A 244 -29.82 8.33 3.73
C ARG A 244 -30.07 6.83 3.71
N ASP A 245 -29.04 6.01 3.89
CA ASP A 245 -29.14 4.55 3.86
C ASP A 245 -30.06 4.02 4.97
N LEU A 246 -29.98 4.59 6.18
CA LEU A 246 -30.83 4.25 7.31
C LEU A 246 -32.31 4.53 6.99
N PHE A 247 -32.62 5.73 6.51
CA PHE A 247 -33.99 6.09 6.16
C PHE A 247 -34.50 5.31 4.95
N GLU A 248 -33.65 4.95 3.99
CA GLU A 248 -34.03 4.09 2.86
C GLU A 248 -34.40 2.67 3.33
N GLN A 249 -33.59 2.08 4.23
CA GLN A 249 -33.89 0.78 4.82
C GLN A 249 -35.16 0.81 5.68
N ALA A 250 -35.35 1.86 6.47
CA ALA A 250 -36.54 2.04 7.28
C ALA A 250 -37.82 2.16 6.43
N ARG A 251 -37.79 2.94 5.34
CA ARG A 251 -38.94 3.06 4.40
C ARG A 251 -39.36 1.72 3.81
N ARG A 252 -38.41 0.82 3.54
CA ARG A 252 -38.70 -0.55 3.04
C ARG A 252 -39.36 -1.45 4.07
N HIS A 253 -39.23 -1.15 5.36
CA HIS A 253 -39.77 -1.92 6.48
C HIS A 253 -40.89 -1.17 7.22
N SER A 254 -41.52 -0.17 6.58
CA SER A 254 -42.61 0.60 7.17
C SER A 254 -43.86 -0.27 7.42
N PRO A 255 -44.56 -0.12 8.57
CA PRO A 255 -44.27 0.79 9.68
C PRO A 255 -43.11 0.30 10.56
N CYS A 256 -42.23 1.21 10.99
CA CYS A 256 -41.07 0.91 11.83
C CYS A 256 -40.70 2.09 12.73
N ILE A 257 -39.85 1.85 13.73
CA ILE A 257 -39.28 2.90 14.60
C ILE A 257 -37.79 3.04 14.30
N ILE A 258 -37.34 4.28 14.12
CA ILE A 258 -35.92 4.67 14.10
C ILE A 258 -35.61 5.35 15.43
N PHE A 259 -34.69 4.77 16.19
CA PHE A 259 -34.19 5.32 17.44
C PHE A 259 -32.77 5.82 17.26
N VAL A 260 -32.57 7.11 17.54
CA VAL A 260 -31.27 7.77 17.55
C VAL A 260 -30.92 8.07 19.00
N ASP A 261 -30.03 7.28 19.58
CA ASP A 261 -29.48 7.56 20.93
C ASP A 261 -28.48 8.70 20.85
N GLU A 262 -28.23 9.44 21.94
CA GLU A 262 -27.19 10.50 21.98
C GLU A 262 -27.25 11.49 20.80
N ILE A 263 -28.46 11.90 20.40
CA ILE A 263 -28.67 12.84 19.29
C ILE A 263 -27.98 14.20 19.52
N ASP A 264 -27.69 14.54 20.77
CA ASP A 264 -26.93 15.72 21.17
C ASP A 264 -25.49 15.72 20.62
N ALA A 265 -24.93 14.54 20.30
CA ALA A 265 -23.63 14.44 19.62
C ALA A 265 -23.62 15.09 18.23
N VAL A 266 -24.76 15.04 17.52
CA VAL A 266 -24.95 15.62 16.18
C VAL A 266 -25.52 17.04 16.29
N GLY A 267 -26.36 17.32 17.30
CA GLY A 267 -27.08 18.58 17.47
C GLY A 267 -26.35 19.70 18.23
N ARG A 268 -25.08 19.52 18.63
CA ARG A 268 -24.37 20.52 19.46
C ARG A 268 -24.14 21.84 18.71
N HIS A 269 -24.66 22.95 19.26
CA HIS A 269 -24.44 24.29 18.72
C HIS A 269 -22.96 24.73 18.76
N ARG A 270 -22.57 25.40 17.66
CA ARG A 270 -21.37 26.23 17.40
C ARG A 270 -20.47 26.49 18.62
N GLY A 271 -19.24 25.99 18.57
CA GLY A 271 -18.10 26.54 19.32
C GLY A 271 -17.06 27.06 18.32
N ALA A 272 -16.46 28.22 18.62
CA ALA A 272 -15.42 28.87 17.81
C ALA A 272 -14.09 28.09 17.83
N GLY A 273 -14.12 26.83 17.39
CA GLY A 273 -12.95 25.97 17.26
C GLY A 273 -12.44 25.99 15.82
N LEU A 274 -11.23 26.51 15.63
CA LEU A 274 -10.45 26.36 14.40
C LEU A 274 -10.18 24.88 14.14
N GLY A 275 -11.00 24.24 13.30
CA GLY A 275 -10.77 22.86 12.85
C GLY A 275 -11.90 22.37 11.95
N GLY A 276 -11.56 21.82 10.79
CA GLY A 276 -12.47 21.41 9.71
C GLY A 276 -13.47 20.28 10.01
N GLY A 277 -13.78 20.01 11.28
CA GLY A 277 -14.87 19.11 11.69
C GLY A 277 -16.25 19.76 11.70
N HIS A 278 -16.34 21.06 11.38
CA HIS A 278 -17.61 21.79 11.31
C HIS A 278 -18.46 21.37 10.10
N ASP A 279 -17.82 21.28 8.93
CA ASP A 279 -18.49 21.08 7.65
C ASP A 279 -19.14 19.68 7.53
N GLU A 280 -18.52 18.66 8.13
CA GLU A 280 -19.02 17.28 8.10
C GLU A 280 -20.29 17.11 8.94
N ARG A 281 -20.30 17.68 10.16
CA ARG A 281 -21.46 17.60 11.06
C ARG A 281 -22.66 18.35 10.50
N GLU A 282 -22.43 19.52 9.89
CA GLU A 282 -23.48 20.31 9.27
C GLU A 282 -24.08 19.60 8.04
N GLN A 283 -23.25 18.97 7.22
CA GLN A 283 -23.72 18.19 6.08
C GLN A 283 -24.56 16.98 6.53
N THR A 284 -24.19 16.33 7.64
CA THR A 284 -24.93 15.19 8.17
C THR A 284 -26.23 15.60 8.87
N LEU A 285 -26.27 16.74 9.56
CA LEU A 285 -27.48 17.26 10.23
C LEU A 285 -28.53 17.76 9.22
N ASN A 286 -28.11 18.42 8.14
CA ASN A 286 -29.01 18.96 7.11
C ASN A 286 -29.55 17.90 6.14
N GLN A 287 -29.13 16.63 6.31
CA GLN A 287 -29.51 15.53 5.42
C GLN A 287 -30.76 14.79 5.90
#